data_AF-A0A6G0WT81-F1
#
_entry.id   AF-A0A6G0WT81-F1
#
_cell.length_a   1.000
_cell.length_b   1.000
_cell.length_c   1.000
_cell.angle_alpha   90.00
_cell.angle_beta   90.00
_cell.angle_gamma   90.00
#
_symmetry.space_group_name_H-M   'P 1'
#
loop_
_entity.id
_entity.type
_entity.pdbx_description
1 polymer ?
#
loop_
_entity_poly.entity_id
_entity_poly.type
_entity_poly.pdbx_seq_one_letter_code
_entity_poly.pdbx_strand_id
1 'polypeptide(L)'
;MHFSTLALVTAVATAARRSHTAYTRPIVLPQGGVSNDYHVLPIPKGPIAVYRFAADIVEILPDGTVVPTPNYDAYLHHHVVGSRHSSYKNKQKTWTPMKAPEMFAGVGFGAGTESRGTPQEFSYPYAFITSPGEDEWIANVHIINTRKMTTKNAHHCLECPCTSNDVFANGTVNGFELGLHCNTQLLHEKNSACFADTYRGGLRCCNDQELCLEPQDLDPVVPNATYYMRYTFDYDDVQPDNRGLYLAACCDASGDLSRHGAVEYDIPQCNPAENPGCTHTLSTRQHIGRAGGAFGFGADYNEEDVEVELVYAVGHQHRGSLGIQLYDDKTDELLCNSYPTYGSGNVAGNESGYVIAMSHCTFDPPRRMRSSDIVRIVATYNSSEPHTGAMSLWYLAIADYKPPQDSTVSHSAVPAKNDNTPVIVVGALAAVVAVGVVVALYKRSQARAGYAKVGESVQ
;
A
#
# COMPACT_ATOMS: atom_id res chain seq x y z
N MET A 1 -8.34 57.77 28.38
CA MET A 1 -7.57 57.30 27.21
C MET A 1 -7.51 55.78 27.27
N HIS A 2 -8.35 55.09 26.50
CA HIS A 2 -8.35 53.63 26.40
C HIS A 2 -7.79 53.26 25.04
N PHE A 3 -6.59 52.68 25.03
CA PHE A 3 -6.02 52.06 23.85
C PHE A 3 -6.65 50.67 23.70
N SER A 4 -7.52 50.50 22.71
CA SER A 4 -7.93 49.18 22.24
C SER A 4 -6.86 48.64 21.31
N THR A 5 -6.12 47.64 21.76
CA THR A 5 -5.18 46.88 20.94
C THR A 5 -5.97 45.93 20.05
N LEU A 6 -6.08 46.29 18.77
CA LEU A 6 -6.66 45.42 17.74
C LEU A 6 -5.64 44.32 17.42
N ALA A 7 -5.83 43.13 17.99
CA ALA A 7 -5.03 41.96 17.61
C ALA A 7 -5.50 41.47 16.23
N LEU A 8 -4.69 41.71 15.20
CA LEU A 8 -4.86 41.10 13.89
C LEU A 8 -4.58 39.59 14.02
N VAL A 9 -5.64 38.78 14.10
CA VAL A 9 -5.53 37.34 13.90
C VAL A 9 -5.47 37.12 12.39
N THR A 10 -4.27 37.02 11.83
CA THR A 10 -4.07 36.51 10.49
C THR A 10 -4.36 35.01 10.52
N ALA A 11 -5.60 34.64 10.23
CA ALA A 11 -5.93 33.28 9.84
C ALA A 11 -5.20 32.99 8.52
N VAL A 12 -4.04 32.34 8.61
CA VAL A 12 -3.40 31.75 7.43
C VAL A 12 -4.33 30.64 6.98
N ALA A 13 -5.19 30.94 6.00
CA ALA A 13 -5.91 29.92 5.27
C ALA A 13 -4.87 29.05 4.58
N THR A 14 -4.56 27.89 5.18
CA THR A 14 -3.82 26.84 4.50
C THR A 14 -4.62 26.51 3.25
N ALA A 15 -4.05 26.75 2.07
CA ALA A 15 -4.71 26.44 0.81
C ALA A 15 -5.21 24.99 0.84
N ALA A 16 -6.42 24.75 0.34
CA ALA A 16 -6.94 23.40 0.25
C ALA A 16 -6.02 22.57 -0.66
N ARG A 17 -5.72 21.34 -0.23
CA ARG A 17 -4.90 20.39 -0.99
C ARG A 17 -5.47 20.18 -2.39
N ARG A 18 -4.61 20.07 -3.40
CA ARG A 18 -5.03 19.81 -4.80
C ARG A 18 -5.33 18.32 -4.98
N SER A 19 -6.24 18.00 -5.90
CA SER A 19 -6.60 16.63 -6.25
C SER A 19 -6.52 16.44 -7.77
N HIS A 20 -6.07 15.26 -8.20
CA HIS A 20 -6.01 14.84 -9.60
C HIS A 20 -6.73 13.51 -9.77
N THR A 21 -7.67 13.44 -10.71
CA THR A 21 -8.36 12.20 -11.10
C THR A 21 -8.20 12.00 -12.60
N ALA A 22 -7.82 10.79 -12.99
CA ALA A 22 -7.71 10.38 -14.39
C ALA A 22 -7.95 8.87 -14.52
N TYR A 23 -7.90 8.39 -15.77
CA TYR A 23 -8.28 7.02 -16.15
C TYR A 23 -7.20 6.42 -17.03
N THR A 24 -7.05 5.11 -16.98
CA THR A 24 -6.24 4.37 -17.95
C THR A 24 -6.85 4.46 -19.36
N ARG A 25 -6.12 3.98 -20.37
CA ARG A 25 -6.76 3.57 -21.63
C ARG A 25 -7.81 2.48 -21.39
N PRO A 26 -8.80 2.30 -22.28
CA PRO A 26 -9.81 1.26 -22.14
C PRO A 26 -9.18 -0.14 -22.05
N ILE A 27 -9.73 -0.98 -21.17
CA ILE A 27 -9.35 -2.38 -20.98
C ILE A 27 -10.55 -3.23 -21.41
N VAL A 28 -10.46 -3.85 -22.58
CA VAL A 28 -11.57 -4.60 -23.19
C VAL A 28 -11.36 -6.08 -22.95
N LEU A 29 -12.28 -6.73 -22.23
CA LEU A 29 -12.14 -8.13 -21.81
C LEU A 29 -13.38 -8.95 -22.13
N PRO A 30 -13.24 -10.19 -22.65
CA PRO A 30 -14.33 -11.17 -22.67
C PRO A 30 -14.64 -11.65 -21.24
N GLN A 31 -15.73 -12.39 -21.03
CA GLN A 31 -15.97 -13.04 -19.73
C GLN A 31 -14.79 -13.98 -19.40
N GLY A 32 -14.29 -13.91 -18.18
CA GLY A 32 -13.11 -14.65 -17.71
C GLY A 32 -11.77 -14.09 -18.19
N GLY A 33 -11.78 -13.09 -19.07
CA GLY A 33 -10.57 -12.46 -19.58
C GLY A 33 -9.77 -11.76 -18.49
N VAL A 34 -8.46 -11.95 -18.55
CA VAL A 34 -7.47 -11.31 -17.68
C VAL A 34 -6.77 -10.20 -18.44
N SER A 35 -6.70 -9.01 -17.83
CA SER A 35 -5.66 -8.05 -18.16
C SER A 35 -4.60 -8.12 -17.08
N ASN A 36 -3.33 -8.13 -17.48
CA ASN A 36 -2.17 -7.97 -16.61
C ASN A 36 -1.17 -7.05 -17.33
N ASP A 37 -1.70 -5.96 -17.89
CA ASP A 37 -1.01 -5.08 -18.83
C ASP A 37 -0.52 -3.80 -18.12
N TYR A 38 0.34 -3.05 -18.81
CA TYR A 38 0.88 -1.79 -18.33
C TYR A 38 0.20 -0.59 -18.99
N HIS A 39 -0.16 0.38 -18.16
CA HIS A 39 -0.86 1.60 -18.53
C HIS A 39 -0.05 2.82 -18.12
N VAL A 40 0.13 3.75 -19.05
CA VAL A 40 0.70 5.08 -18.74
C VAL A 40 -0.37 5.88 -17.98
N LEU A 41 0.01 6.46 -16.85
CA LEU A 41 -0.83 7.28 -15.99
C LEU A 41 -0.32 8.73 -16.02
N PRO A 42 -0.96 9.64 -16.77
CA PRO A 42 -0.61 11.05 -16.74
C PRO A 42 -0.70 11.63 -15.31
N ILE A 43 0.25 12.47 -14.92
CA ILE A 43 0.22 13.20 -13.65
C ILE A 43 0.54 14.69 -13.88
N PRO A 44 0.18 15.59 -12.94
CA PRO A 44 0.70 16.96 -12.95
C PRO A 44 2.23 16.95 -12.92
N LYS A 45 2.83 17.85 -13.70
CA LYS A 45 4.29 17.94 -13.81
C LYS A 45 4.94 18.18 -12.45
N GLY A 46 5.87 17.30 -12.09
CA GLY A 46 6.62 17.29 -10.85
C GLY A 46 7.72 18.37 -10.76
N PRO A 47 8.28 18.58 -9.56
CA PRO A 47 8.08 17.73 -8.38
C PRO A 47 6.80 18.12 -7.62
N ILE A 48 6.04 17.12 -7.20
CA ILE A 48 4.86 17.27 -6.32
C ILE A 48 4.98 16.33 -5.12
N ALA A 49 4.40 16.73 -4.00
CA ALA A 49 4.29 15.90 -2.80
C ALA A 49 2.90 15.25 -2.77
N VAL A 50 2.85 13.92 -2.94
CA VAL A 50 1.62 13.12 -2.96
C VAL A 50 1.32 12.59 -1.56
N TYR A 51 0.15 12.95 -1.05
CA TYR A 51 -0.30 12.62 0.31
C TYR A 51 -1.44 11.60 0.36
N ARG A 52 -2.12 11.37 -0.76
CA ARG A 52 -3.17 10.37 -0.84
C ARG A 52 -3.14 9.71 -2.20
N PHE A 53 -3.37 8.40 -2.27
CA PHE A 53 -3.63 7.69 -3.52
C PHE A 53 -4.78 6.70 -3.35
N ALA A 54 -5.69 6.66 -4.32
CA ALA A 54 -6.79 5.72 -4.42
C ALA A 54 -6.97 5.27 -5.86
N ALA A 55 -7.31 4.01 -6.07
CA ALA A 55 -7.69 3.48 -7.37
C ALA A 55 -8.88 2.53 -7.28
N ASP A 56 -9.71 2.50 -8.32
CA ASP A 56 -10.80 1.56 -8.47
C ASP A 56 -11.14 1.33 -9.95
N ILE A 57 -11.95 0.30 -10.22
CA ILE A 57 -12.40 -0.01 -11.58
C ILE A 57 -13.76 0.63 -11.82
N VAL A 58 -13.87 1.26 -12.99
CA VAL A 58 -15.06 1.96 -13.43
C VAL A 58 -15.39 1.58 -14.88
N GLU A 59 -16.65 1.79 -15.25
CA GLU A 59 -17.09 1.88 -16.64
C GLU A 59 -17.42 3.33 -16.97
N ILE A 60 -17.19 3.70 -18.23
CA ILE A 60 -17.60 5.00 -18.78
C ILE A 60 -18.73 4.72 -19.77
N LEU A 61 -19.94 5.16 -19.44
CA LEU A 61 -21.13 4.98 -20.28
C LEU A 61 -21.05 5.85 -21.54
N PRO A 62 -21.85 5.56 -22.60
CA PRO A 62 -21.83 6.34 -23.85
C PRO A 62 -22.12 7.83 -23.68
N ASP A 63 -22.80 8.22 -22.61
CA ASP A 63 -23.10 9.62 -22.26
C ASP A 63 -21.97 10.30 -21.46
N GLY A 64 -20.88 9.58 -21.18
CA GLY A 64 -19.74 10.04 -20.38
C GLY A 64 -19.89 9.83 -18.88
N THR A 65 -21.00 9.25 -18.40
CA THR A 65 -21.19 8.96 -16.98
C THR A 65 -20.21 7.88 -16.52
N VAL A 66 -19.49 8.16 -15.42
CA VAL A 66 -18.55 7.23 -14.80
C VAL A 66 -19.26 6.44 -13.71
N VAL A 67 -19.29 5.12 -13.84
CA VAL A 67 -19.97 4.22 -12.89
C VAL A 67 -18.93 3.30 -12.25
N PRO A 68 -18.80 3.28 -10.91
CA PRO A 68 -17.95 2.32 -10.24
C PRO A 68 -18.42 0.89 -10.48
N THR A 69 -17.49 0.01 -10.86
CA THR A 69 -17.80 -1.39 -11.14
C THR A 69 -17.81 -2.20 -9.84
N PRO A 70 -18.81 -3.07 -9.64
CA PRO A 70 -18.78 -4.01 -8.53
C PRO A 70 -17.68 -5.08 -8.70
N ASN A 71 -17.08 -5.53 -7.60
CA ASN A 71 -16.00 -6.53 -7.61
C ASN A 71 -16.42 -7.91 -8.18
N TYR A 72 -17.72 -8.20 -8.21
CA TYR A 72 -18.27 -9.41 -8.86
C TYR A 72 -18.43 -9.30 -10.37
N ASP A 73 -18.27 -8.10 -10.94
CA ASP A 73 -18.29 -7.87 -12.40
C ASP A 73 -16.86 -7.66 -12.94
N ALA A 74 -16.04 -6.89 -12.24
CA ALA A 74 -14.62 -6.73 -12.53
C ALA A 74 -13.83 -6.74 -11.23
N TYR A 75 -12.95 -7.72 -11.09
CA TYR A 75 -12.10 -7.83 -9.92
C TYR A 75 -10.75 -7.18 -10.20
N LEU A 76 -10.41 -6.14 -9.42
CA LEU A 76 -9.07 -5.57 -9.41
C LEU A 76 -8.19 -6.39 -8.47
N HIS A 77 -7.46 -7.33 -9.05
CA HIS A 77 -6.59 -8.21 -8.27
C HIS A 77 -5.41 -7.42 -7.70
N HIS A 78 -4.72 -6.64 -8.54
CA HIS A 78 -3.82 -5.59 -8.07
C HIS A 78 -3.58 -4.51 -9.13
N HIS A 79 -3.23 -3.32 -8.68
CA HIS A 79 -2.52 -2.33 -9.47
C HIS A 79 -1.16 -2.06 -8.83
N VAL A 80 -0.14 -1.83 -9.64
CA VAL A 80 1.25 -1.67 -9.20
C VAL A 80 1.83 -0.47 -9.93
N VAL A 81 1.99 0.66 -9.22
CA VAL A 81 2.41 1.95 -9.82
C VAL A 81 3.91 2.16 -9.68
N GLY A 82 4.54 2.48 -10.80
CA GLY A 82 5.94 2.86 -10.90
C GLY A 82 6.17 4.06 -11.80
N SER A 83 7.44 4.41 -11.96
CA SER A 83 7.92 5.50 -12.79
C SER A 83 8.91 4.98 -13.82
N ARG A 84 8.85 5.56 -15.02
CA ARG A 84 9.86 5.41 -16.08
C ARG A 84 10.69 6.68 -16.26
N HIS A 85 10.61 7.62 -15.33
CA HIS A 85 11.31 8.89 -15.42
C HIS A 85 12.82 8.68 -15.33
N SER A 86 13.58 9.40 -16.17
CA SER A 86 15.03 9.20 -16.35
C SER A 86 15.87 9.34 -15.07
N SER A 87 15.40 10.09 -14.07
CA SER A 87 16.03 10.20 -12.74
C SER A 87 16.16 8.84 -12.02
N TYR A 88 15.29 7.88 -12.33
CA TYR A 88 15.29 6.54 -11.74
C TYR A 88 15.98 5.49 -12.62
N LYS A 89 16.57 5.87 -13.76
CA LYS A 89 17.13 4.91 -14.72
C LYS A 89 18.21 3.99 -14.13
N ASN A 90 18.92 4.45 -13.10
CA ASN A 90 19.88 3.62 -12.35
C ASN A 90 19.23 2.39 -11.68
N LYS A 91 17.93 2.45 -11.38
CA LYS A 91 17.14 1.37 -10.79
C LYS A 91 16.52 0.43 -11.83
N GLN A 92 16.64 0.72 -13.13
CA GLN A 92 16.02 -0.10 -14.19
C GLN A 92 16.38 -1.59 -14.06
N LYS A 93 17.64 -1.90 -13.71
CA LYS A 93 18.13 -3.28 -13.56
C LYS A 93 17.84 -3.91 -12.19
N THR A 94 17.34 -3.16 -11.21
CA THR A 94 16.94 -3.71 -9.92
C THR A 94 15.79 -4.68 -10.15
N TRP A 95 15.99 -5.95 -9.78
CA TRP A 95 14.97 -6.97 -9.89
C TRP A 95 13.87 -6.71 -8.86
N THR A 96 12.62 -6.82 -9.27
CA THR A 96 11.44 -6.86 -8.40
C THR A 96 10.33 -7.63 -9.14
N PRO A 97 9.45 -8.36 -8.42
CA PRO A 97 8.32 -9.04 -9.05
C PRO A 97 7.42 -8.02 -9.75
N MET A 98 6.82 -8.43 -10.87
CA MET A 98 5.85 -7.62 -11.64
C MET A 98 6.40 -6.27 -12.15
N LYS A 99 7.72 -6.13 -12.31
CA LYS A 99 8.34 -4.96 -12.91
C LYS A 99 8.65 -5.19 -14.38
N ALA A 100 7.98 -4.46 -15.26
CA ALA A 100 8.31 -4.43 -16.68
C ALA A 100 9.70 -3.78 -16.92
N PRO A 101 10.39 -4.14 -18.02
CA PRO A 101 11.66 -3.51 -18.42
C PRO A 101 11.62 -1.98 -18.56
N GLU A 102 10.44 -1.44 -18.90
CA GLU A 102 10.14 -0.02 -19.08
C GLU A 102 9.96 0.73 -17.75
N MET A 103 9.64 0.01 -16.66
CA MET A 103 9.46 0.58 -15.33
C MET A 103 10.82 0.67 -14.63
N PHE A 104 11.21 1.85 -14.16
CA PHE A 104 12.52 2.06 -13.53
C PHE A 104 12.47 1.93 -12.01
N ALA A 105 11.43 2.47 -11.36
CA ALA A 105 11.23 2.39 -9.91
C ALA A 105 9.76 2.30 -9.54
N GLY A 106 9.43 1.73 -8.38
CA GLY A 106 8.10 1.91 -7.77
C GLY A 106 7.95 3.32 -7.22
N VAL A 107 6.73 3.86 -7.25
CA VAL A 107 6.42 5.17 -6.66
C VAL A 107 5.64 5.07 -5.35
N GLY A 108 5.47 3.85 -4.84
CA GLY A 108 4.93 3.60 -3.50
C GLY A 108 3.49 3.12 -3.45
N PHE A 109 2.79 3.08 -4.59
CA PHE A 109 1.37 2.74 -4.63
C PHE A 109 1.13 1.42 -5.34
N GLY A 110 0.48 0.49 -4.65
CA GLY A 110 -0.22 -0.63 -5.25
C GLY A 110 -1.03 -1.38 -4.22
N ALA A 111 -2.06 -2.07 -4.70
CA ALA A 111 -3.07 -2.77 -3.94
C ALA A 111 -4.08 -3.41 -4.90
N GLY A 112 -4.99 -4.23 -4.40
CA GLY A 112 -6.17 -4.72 -5.12
C GLY A 112 -7.47 -4.10 -4.61
N THR A 113 -8.56 -4.87 -4.67
CA THR A 113 -9.89 -4.45 -4.18
C THR A 113 -9.89 -4.07 -2.70
N GLU A 114 -8.92 -4.57 -1.92
CA GLU A 114 -8.78 -4.29 -0.50
C GLU A 114 -8.29 -2.87 -0.19
N SER A 115 -7.91 -2.08 -1.21
CA SER A 115 -7.64 -0.65 -1.05
C SER A 115 -8.84 0.27 -1.32
N ARG A 116 -9.96 -0.27 -1.81
CA ARG A 116 -11.11 0.54 -2.21
C ARG A 116 -11.69 1.37 -1.05
N GLY A 117 -11.78 0.76 0.13
CA GLY A 117 -12.09 1.43 1.40
C GLY A 117 -10.87 1.90 2.20
N THR A 118 -9.66 1.60 1.72
CA THR A 118 -8.38 1.94 2.37
C THR A 118 -7.44 2.67 1.41
N PRO A 119 -7.78 3.90 1.04
CA PRO A 119 -6.85 4.77 0.30
C PRO A 119 -5.57 4.96 1.10
N GLN A 120 -4.42 4.97 0.42
CA GLN A 120 -3.14 5.20 1.08
C GLN A 120 -3.01 6.68 1.38
N GLU A 121 -2.92 7.06 2.66
CA GLU A 121 -2.93 8.45 3.12
C GLU A 121 -1.78 8.78 4.06
N PHE A 122 -1.22 9.97 3.89
CA PHE A 122 -0.06 10.46 4.64
C PHE A 122 -0.29 11.89 5.10
N SER A 123 0.27 12.20 6.26
CA SER A 123 0.23 13.54 6.83
C SER A 123 1.57 14.25 6.64
N TYR A 124 1.52 15.55 6.38
CA TYR A 124 2.70 16.40 6.38
C TYR A 124 3.49 16.20 7.69
N PRO A 125 4.83 16.06 7.64
CA PRO A 125 5.71 16.33 6.49
C PRO A 125 5.91 15.17 5.51
N TYR A 126 5.32 14.01 5.75
CA TYR A 126 5.58 12.79 4.97
C TYR A 126 4.73 12.70 3.70
N ALA A 127 5.38 12.45 2.57
CA ALA A 127 4.73 12.30 1.27
C ALA A 127 5.61 11.47 0.31
N PHE A 128 4.99 10.82 -0.66
CA PHE A 128 5.74 10.35 -1.84
C PHE A 128 6.03 11.54 -2.75
N ILE A 129 7.30 11.73 -3.11
CA ILE A 129 7.75 12.92 -3.87
C ILE A 129 8.15 12.49 -5.28
N THR A 130 7.54 13.11 -6.28
CA THR A 130 7.89 12.88 -7.68
C THR A 130 9.18 13.60 -8.07
N SER A 131 9.83 13.12 -9.12
CA SER A 131 11.04 13.74 -9.65
C SER A 131 10.73 15.08 -10.35
N PRO A 132 11.68 16.04 -10.35
CA PRO A 132 11.52 17.25 -11.14
C PRO A 132 11.31 16.95 -12.62
N GLY A 133 10.24 17.50 -13.20
CA GLY A 133 9.89 17.30 -14.61
C GLY A 133 9.10 16.02 -14.92
N GLU A 134 8.88 15.13 -13.95
CA GLU A 134 8.07 13.91 -14.13
C GLU A 134 6.59 14.28 -14.35
N ASP A 135 5.99 13.80 -15.44
CA ASP A 135 4.62 14.12 -15.85
C ASP A 135 3.79 12.87 -16.18
N GLU A 136 4.35 11.68 -15.96
CA GLU A 136 3.66 10.41 -16.12
C GLU A 136 4.24 9.33 -15.19
N TRP A 137 3.36 8.42 -14.80
CA TRP A 137 3.69 7.13 -14.19
C TRP A 137 3.33 5.98 -15.15
N ILE A 138 3.69 4.77 -14.76
CA ILE A 138 3.27 3.53 -15.41
C ILE A 138 2.71 2.60 -14.35
N ALA A 139 1.56 1.98 -14.60
CA ALA A 139 0.97 1.02 -13.69
C ALA A 139 0.72 -0.31 -14.39
N ASN A 140 1.15 -1.41 -13.76
CA ASN A 140 0.60 -2.71 -14.08
C ASN A 140 -0.80 -2.79 -13.47
N VAL A 141 -1.79 -3.17 -14.27
CA VAL A 141 -3.20 -3.24 -13.85
C VAL A 141 -3.68 -4.67 -14.12
N HIS A 142 -3.74 -5.45 -13.05
CA HIS A 142 -4.23 -6.82 -13.09
C HIS A 142 -5.72 -6.85 -12.74
N ILE A 143 -6.57 -7.02 -13.75
CA ILE A 143 -8.03 -7.09 -13.60
C ILE A 143 -8.60 -8.33 -14.27
N ILE A 144 -9.68 -8.87 -13.71
CA ILE A 144 -10.36 -10.06 -14.21
C ILE A 144 -11.84 -9.76 -14.44
N ASN A 145 -12.34 -10.06 -15.64
CA ASN A 145 -13.75 -9.86 -15.97
C ASN A 145 -14.62 -11.03 -15.49
N THR A 146 -15.23 -10.89 -14.31
CA THR A 146 -16.10 -11.90 -13.68
C THR A 146 -17.59 -11.67 -13.94
N ARG A 147 -17.93 -10.65 -14.75
CA ARG A 147 -19.29 -10.28 -15.13
C ARG A 147 -20.12 -11.48 -15.57
N LYS A 148 -21.34 -11.58 -15.04
CA LYS A 148 -22.31 -12.66 -15.32
C LYS A 148 -21.85 -14.08 -14.95
N MET A 149 -20.81 -14.22 -14.14
CA MET A 149 -20.47 -15.51 -13.53
C MET A 149 -21.33 -15.79 -12.30
N THR A 150 -21.44 -17.08 -11.94
CA THR A 150 -21.91 -17.44 -10.59
C THR A 150 -20.90 -16.99 -9.55
N THR A 151 -21.32 -16.72 -8.31
CA THR A 151 -20.40 -16.34 -7.22
C THR A 151 -19.27 -17.36 -7.04
N LYS A 152 -19.56 -18.66 -7.20
CA LYS A 152 -18.55 -19.73 -7.13
C LYS A 152 -17.48 -19.55 -8.21
N ASN A 153 -17.87 -19.38 -9.47
CA ASN A 153 -16.93 -19.23 -10.58
C ASN A 153 -16.16 -17.91 -10.50
N ALA A 154 -16.86 -16.81 -10.14
CA ALA A 154 -16.22 -15.53 -9.93
C ALA A 154 -15.15 -15.60 -8.83
N HIS A 155 -15.45 -16.24 -7.69
CA HIS A 155 -14.49 -16.44 -6.61
C HIS A 155 -13.33 -17.35 -7.00
N HIS A 156 -13.59 -18.40 -7.79
CA HIS A 156 -12.52 -19.26 -8.31
C HIS A 156 -11.55 -18.47 -9.20
N CYS A 157 -12.06 -17.59 -10.07
CA CYS A 157 -11.22 -16.72 -10.89
C CYS A 157 -10.28 -15.81 -10.08
N LEU A 158 -10.69 -15.38 -8.87
CA LEU A 158 -9.86 -14.48 -8.05
C LEU A 158 -8.57 -15.14 -7.55
N GLU A 159 -8.54 -16.47 -7.54
CA GLU A 159 -7.41 -17.28 -7.09
C GLU A 159 -6.52 -17.75 -8.26
N CYS A 160 -6.84 -17.28 -9.48
CA CYS A 160 -6.08 -17.49 -10.70
C CYS A 160 -5.73 -18.97 -10.97
N PRO A 161 -6.73 -19.87 -11.05
CA PRO A 161 -6.49 -21.28 -11.26
C PRO A 161 -5.87 -21.51 -12.63
N CYS A 162 -4.93 -22.43 -12.70
CA CYS A 162 -4.35 -22.83 -13.99
C CYS A 162 -5.38 -23.58 -14.83
N THR A 163 -5.37 -23.28 -16.13
CA THR A 163 -6.19 -23.86 -17.18
C THR A 163 -5.36 -24.75 -18.09
N SER A 164 -6.03 -25.46 -18.98
CA SER A 164 -5.42 -26.29 -20.01
C SER A 164 -4.57 -25.53 -21.03
N ASN A 165 -4.68 -24.19 -21.08
CA ASN A 165 -3.83 -23.34 -21.91
C ASN A 165 -2.47 -23.04 -21.27
N ASP A 166 -2.32 -23.27 -19.96
CA ASP A 166 -1.08 -23.01 -19.25
C ASP A 166 -0.03 -24.08 -19.54
N VAL A 167 1.19 -23.64 -19.81
CA VAL A 167 2.29 -24.50 -20.23
C VAL A 167 3.24 -24.76 -19.06
N PHE A 168 3.27 -26.02 -18.62
CA PHE A 168 4.19 -26.52 -17.60
C PHE A 168 5.39 -27.19 -18.28
N ALA A 169 6.56 -26.57 -18.22
CA ALA A 169 7.76 -27.11 -18.86
C ALA A 169 9.03 -26.67 -18.14
N ASN A 170 10.02 -27.58 -18.02
CA ASN A 170 11.34 -27.29 -17.45
C ASN A 170 11.32 -26.57 -16.09
N GLY A 171 10.36 -26.91 -15.21
CA GLY A 171 10.23 -26.25 -13.90
C GLY A 171 9.67 -24.83 -13.97
N THR A 172 9.06 -24.44 -15.09
CA THR A 172 8.41 -23.13 -15.29
C THR A 172 6.92 -23.30 -15.60
N VAL A 173 6.16 -22.24 -15.34
CA VAL A 173 4.75 -22.10 -15.71
C VAL A 173 4.64 -20.92 -16.67
N ASN A 174 4.14 -21.16 -17.88
CA ASN A 174 4.09 -20.17 -18.96
C ASN A 174 5.46 -19.53 -19.28
N GLY A 175 6.54 -20.31 -19.13
CA GLY A 175 7.91 -19.85 -19.36
C GLY A 175 8.47 -18.97 -18.25
N PHE A 176 7.71 -18.73 -17.18
CA PHE A 176 8.16 -18.03 -15.99
C PHE A 176 8.55 -19.02 -14.91
N GLU A 177 9.74 -18.86 -14.35
CA GLU A 177 10.10 -19.52 -13.09
C GLU A 177 9.11 -19.08 -12.01
N LEU A 178 8.78 -19.99 -11.09
CA LEU A 178 8.07 -19.61 -9.88
C LEU A 178 8.91 -18.53 -9.18
N GLY A 179 8.30 -17.36 -9.00
CA GLY A 179 9.04 -16.15 -8.67
C GLY A 179 9.56 -16.25 -7.24
N LEU A 180 10.83 -16.62 -7.07
CA LEU A 180 11.60 -16.73 -5.82
C LEU A 180 11.25 -17.92 -4.90
N HIS A 181 12.17 -18.20 -3.96
CA HIS A 181 12.09 -19.34 -3.05
C HIS A 181 11.20 -19.05 -1.84
N CYS A 182 10.20 -19.90 -1.66
CA CYS A 182 9.39 -19.96 -0.45
C CYS A 182 10.25 -20.11 0.82
N ASN A 183 9.75 -19.55 1.92
CA ASN A 183 10.34 -19.68 3.24
C ASN A 183 10.40 -21.14 3.72
N THR A 184 11.15 -21.34 4.80
CA THR A 184 11.35 -22.67 5.40
C THR A 184 10.05 -23.38 5.79
N GLN A 185 9.04 -22.65 6.27
CA GLN A 185 7.75 -23.24 6.67
C GLN A 185 6.98 -23.79 5.45
N LEU A 186 6.84 -22.98 4.39
CA LEU A 186 6.14 -23.37 3.17
C LEU A 186 6.84 -24.54 2.45
N LEU A 187 8.17 -24.57 2.45
CA LEU A 187 8.94 -25.71 1.94
C LEU A 187 8.69 -26.99 2.76
N HIS A 188 8.64 -26.87 4.09
CA HIS A 188 8.33 -28.00 4.97
C HIS A 188 6.89 -28.51 4.78
N GLU A 189 5.94 -27.61 4.61
CA GLU A 189 4.53 -27.91 4.31
C GLU A 189 4.33 -28.46 2.89
N LYS A 190 5.36 -28.43 2.05
CA LYS A 190 5.29 -28.79 0.62
C LYS A 190 4.18 -28.01 -0.10
N ASN A 191 4.11 -26.71 0.18
CA ASN A 191 3.11 -25.83 -0.40
C ASN A 191 3.18 -25.85 -1.93
N SER A 192 2.03 -26.01 -2.59
CA SER A 192 1.96 -26.22 -4.04
C SER A 192 2.48 -25.03 -4.85
N ALA A 193 2.35 -23.81 -4.33
CA ALA A 193 2.87 -22.60 -4.95
C ALA A 193 4.41 -22.58 -5.07
N CYS A 194 5.12 -23.44 -4.32
CA CYS A 194 6.58 -23.47 -4.26
C CYS A 194 7.24 -24.40 -5.28
N PHE A 195 6.47 -25.25 -5.97
CA PHE A 195 7.01 -26.25 -6.90
C PHE A 195 6.18 -26.30 -8.18
N ALA A 196 6.84 -26.20 -9.34
CA ALA A 196 6.18 -26.14 -10.64
C ALA A 196 5.27 -27.35 -10.89
N ASP A 197 5.72 -28.53 -10.51
CA ASP A 197 5.05 -29.82 -10.70
C ASP A 197 3.73 -29.92 -9.91
N THR A 198 3.57 -29.12 -8.87
CA THR A 198 2.38 -29.09 -8.01
C THR A 198 1.63 -27.77 -8.08
N TYR A 199 2.09 -26.81 -8.87
CA TYR A 199 1.50 -25.48 -9.02
C TYR A 199 0.13 -25.60 -9.69
N ARG A 200 -0.90 -24.99 -9.09
CA ARG A 200 -2.30 -25.12 -9.52
C ARG A 200 -3.02 -23.79 -9.73
N GLY A 201 -2.45 -22.69 -9.27
CA GLY A 201 -3.02 -21.37 -9.45
C GLY A 201 -2.15 -20.27 -8.84
N GLY A 202 -2.48 -19.03 -9.18
CA GLY A 202 -1.77 -17.82 -8.82
C GLY A 202 -1.18 -17.08 -10.02
N LEU A 203 -0.28 -16.15 -9.74
CA LEU A 203 0.32 -15.17 -10.64
C LEU A 203 0.78 -15.74 -11.98
N ARG A 204 1.26 -16.98 -12.03
CA ARG A 204 1.81 -17.56 -13.27
C ARG A 204 0.77 -18.07 -14.25
N CYS A 205 -0.48 -18.23 -13.81
CA CYS A 205 -1.62 -18.71 -14.60
C CYS A 205 -2.67 -17.62 -14.89
N CYS A 206 -2.30 -16.36 -14.65
CA CYS A 206 -3.14 -15.18 -14.83
C CYS A 206 -2.35 -14.07 -15.55
N ASN A 207 -1.68 -14.42 -16.64
CA ASN A 207 -0.98 -13.45 -17.48
C ASN A 207 -1.96 -12.63 -18.31
N ASP A 208 -1.44 -11.58 -18.95
CA ASP A 208 -2.25 -10.75 -19.84
C ASP A 208 -2.81 -11.57 -21.00
N GLN A 209 -4.09 -11.35 -21.32
CA GLN A 209 -4.84 -12.05 -22.38
C GLN A 209 -5.13 -13.54 -22.12
N GLU A 210 -4.86 -14.06 -20.92
CA GLU A 210 -5.31 -15.38 -20.49
C GLU A 210 -6.78 -15.37 -20.02
N LEU A 211 -7.31 -16.56 -19.72
CA LEU A 211 -8.65 -16.77 -19.16
C LEU A 211 -8.53 -17.37 -17.76
N CYS A 212 -9.28 -16.85 -16.80
CA CYS A 212 -9.25 -17.34 -15.41
C CYS A 212 -9.98 -18.68 -15.20
N LEU A 213 -10.64 -19.22 -16.24
CA LEU A 213 -11.28 -20.53 -16.24
C LEU A 213 -11.13 -21.15 -17.62
N GLU A 214 -11.41 -22.46 -17.70
CA GLU A 214 -11.47 -23.15 -18.98
C GLU A 214 -12.55 -22.55 -19.89
N PRO A 215 -12.32 -22.49 -21.22
CA PRO A 215 -13.28 -21.91 -22.16
C PRO A 215 -14.69 -22.51 -22.08
N GLN A 216 -14.83 -23.80 -21.76
CA GLN A 216 -16.14 -24.44 -21.60
C GLN A 216 -16.91 -24.01 -20.34
N ASP A 217 -16.22 -23.44 -19.35
CA ASP A 217 -16.81 -22.94 -18.10
C ASP A 217 -17.16 -21.45 -18.18
N LEU A 218 -16.91 -20.84 -19.35
CA LEU A 218 -17.21 -19.46 -19.68
C LEU A 218 -18.35 -19.40 -20.70
N ASP A 219 -19.10 -18.31 -20.67
CA ASP A 219 -20.18 -18.04 -21.61
C ASP A 219 -19.67 -17.16 -22.76
N PRO A 220 -19.44 -17.73 -23.96
CA PRO A 220 -18.92 -16.98 -25.10
C PRO A 220 -19.95 -15.99 -25.69
N VAL A 221 -21.23 -16.04 -25.27
CA VAL A 221 -22.23 -15.08 -25.75
C VAL A 221 -22.28 -13.80 -24.91
N VAL A 222 -21.63 -13.78 -23.74
CA VAL A 222 -21.48 -12.57 -22.94
C VAL A 222 -20.60 -11.59 -23.71
N PRO A 223 -21.09 -10.38 -24.05
CA PRO A 223 -20.29 -9.40 -24.76
C PRO A 223 -19.08 -8.97 -23.96
N ASN A 224 -18.02 -8.57 -24.67
CA ASN A 224 -16.85 -7.96 -24.03
C ASN A 224 -17.27 -6.74 -23.20
N ALA A 225 -16.72 -6.63 -22.00
CA ALA A 225 -16.84 -5.46 -21.16
C ALA A 225 -15.66 -4.52 -21.38
N THR A 226 -15.88 -3.21 -21.21
CA THR A 226 -14.82 -2.20 -21.34
C THR A 226 -14.66 -1.48 -20.00
N TYR A 227 -13.55 -1.74 -19.34
CA TYR A 227 -13.22 -1.20 -18.03
C TYR A 227 -12.12 -0.14 -18.11
N TYR A 228 -12.02 0.65 -17.05
CA TYR A 228 -10.96 1.62 -16.84
C TYR A 228 -10.54 1.54 -15.37
N MET A 229 -9.24 1.62 -15.10
CA MET A 229 -8.82 1.98 -13.75
C MET A 229 -8.89 3.49 -13.61
N ARG A 230 -9.73 3.96 -12.70
CA ARG A 230 -9.71 5.34 -12.21
C ARG A 230 -8.67 5.43 -11.11
N TYR A 231 -7.79 6.42 -11.17
CA TYR A 231 -6.89 6.74 -10.08
C TYR A 231 -7.10 8.19 -9.66
N THR A 232 -7.07 8.41 -8.35
CA THR A 232 -7.20 9.73 -7.73
C THR A 232 -6.12 9.92 -6.69
N PHE A 233 -5.43 11.06 -6.71
CA PHE A 233 -4.46 11.39 -5.69
C PHE A 233 -4.51 12.85 -5.29
N ASP A 234 -4.19 13.09 -4.02
CA ASP A 234 -4.11 14.44 -3.47
C ASP A 234 -2.65 14.84 -3.27
N TYR A 235 -2.33 16.06 -3.66
CA TYR A 235 -0.95 16.54 -3.71
C TYR A 235 -0.81 18.05 -3.46
N ASP A 236 0.36 18.45 -2.98
CA ASP A 236 0.76 19.85 -2.79
C ASP A 236 2.13 20.14 -3.43
N ASP A 237 2.53 21.41 -3.41
CA ASP A 237 3.89 21.79 -3.81
C ASP A 237 4.89 21.30 -2.76
N VAL A 238 6.04 20.80 -3.20
CA VAL A 238 7.10 20.31 -2.30
C VAL A 238 7.65 21.47 -1.46
N GLN A 239 7.67 21.29 -0.15
CA GLN A 239 8.21 22.22 0.85
C GLN A 239 9.58 21.73 1.36
N PRO A 240 10.42 22.63 1.90
CA PRO A 240 11.74 22.26 2.43
C PRO A 240 11.71 21.17 3.51
N ASP A 241 10.67 21.18 4.34
CA ASP A 241 10.52 20.24 5.45
C ASP A 241 9.88 18.92 5.02
N ASN A 242 9.47 18.77 3.75
CA ASN A 242 8.90 17.51 3.29
C ASN A 242 9.89 16.36 3.45
N ARG A 243 9.35 15.22 3.89
CA ARG A 243 10.09 13.98 4.09
C ARG A 243 9.60 12.95 3.07
N GLY A 244 10.47 12.65 2.11
CA GLY A 244 10.18 11.70 1.04
C GLY A 244 10.02 10.28 1.60
N LEU A 245 8.84 9.70 1.36
CA LEU A 245 8.54 8.31 1.65
C LEU A 245 9.09 7.39 0.56
N TYR A 246 9.45 6.18 0.97
CA TYR A 246 9.69 5.04 0.10
C TYR A 246 9.16 3.78 0.80
N LEU A 247 8.97 2.70 0.05
CA LEU A 247 8.54 1.42 0.62
C LEU A 247 9.75 0.68 1.21
N ALA A 248 9.56 0.06 2.37
CA ALA A 248 10.53 -0.88 2.93
C ALA A 248 10.86 -2.01 1.93
N ALA A 249 12.02 -2.65 2.10
CA ALA A 249 12.44 -3.74 1.19
C ALA A 249 11.73 -5.07 1.48
N CYS A 250 11.30 -5.25 2.72
CA CYS A 250 10.38 -6.31 3.10
C CYS A 250 8.95 -5.91 2.70
N CYS A 251 7.87 -6.63 2.98
CA CYS A 251 7.70 -7.69 3.97
C CYS A 251 6.72 -8.71 3.40
N ASP A 252 7.24 -9.64 2.60
CA ASP A 252 6.48 -10.73 2.02
C ASP A 252 6.51 -11.94 2.95
N ALA A 253 5.39 -12.27 3.59
CA ALA A 253 5.37 -13.36 4.56
C ALA A 253 5.87 -14.68 3.97
N SER A 254 5.68 -14.94 2.67
CA SER A 254 6.19 -16.15 2.02
C SER A 254 7.73 -16.23 1.95
N GLY A 255 8.45 -15.17 2.33
CA GLY A 255 9.91 -15.09 2.51
C GLY A 255 10.38 -15.23 3.96
N ASP A 256 11.70 -15.16 4.17
CA ASP A 256 12.35 -15.17 5.47
C ASP A 256 13.70 -14.41 5.43
N LEU A 257 14.51 -14.48 6.49
CA LEU A 257 15.81 -13.79 6.54
C LEU A 257 16.79 -14.24 5.45
N SER A 258 16.58 -15.42 4.86
CA SER A 258 17.44 -16.01 3.84
C SER A 258 16.83 -16.01 2.43
N ARG A 259 15.53 -15.72 2.32
CA ARG A 259 14.77 -15.83 1.07
C ARG A 259 13.81 -14.67 0.90
N HIS A 260 13.78 -14.08 -0.29
CA HIS A 260 12.97 -12.89 -0.57
C HIS A 260 11.44 -13.13 -0.54
N GLY A 261 10.99 -14.39 -0.66
CA GLY A 261 9.58 -14.76 -0.67
C GLY A 261 9.01 -14.93 -2.07
N ALA A 262 8.01 -15.82 -2.18
CA ALA A 262 7.40 -16.23 -3.44
C ALA A 262 6.27 -15.28 -3.93
N VAL A 263 6.04 -14.16 -3.25
CA VAL A 263 4.92 -13.21 -3.40
C VAL A 263 3.57 -13.82 -3.03
N GLU A 264 3.29 -15.00 -3.57
CA GLU A 264 2.08 -15.78 -3.34
C GLU A 264 2.40 -17.16 -2.76
N TYR A 265 1.42 -17.71 -2.05
CA TYR A 265 1.45 -19.08 -1.56
C TYR A 265 0.03 -19.63 -1.47
N ASP A 266 -0.11 -20.95 -1.38
CA ASP A 266 -1.44 -21.56 -1.28
C ASP A 266 -1.85 -21.75 0.18
N ILE A 267 -3.14 -21.67 0.47
CA ILE A 267 -3.72 -22.05 1.76
C ILE A 267 -4.24 -23.48 1.62
N PRO A 268 -3.58 -24.49 2.23
CA PRO A 268 -4.07 -25.85 2.17
C PRO A 268 -5.34 -26.00 3.02
N GLN A 269 -6.26 -26.85 2.57
CA GLN A 269 -7.46 -27.17 3.33
C GLN A 269 -7.10 -27.85 4.67
N CYS A 270 -7.70 -27.40 5.77
CA CYS A 270 -7.54 -27.97 7.09
C CYS A 270 -8.16 -29.37 7.19
N ASN A 271 -7.66 -30.17 8.12
CA ASN A 271 -8.43 -31.24 8.73
C ASN A 271 -9.05 -30.71 10.04
N PRO A 272 -10.38 -30.49 10.13
CA PRO A 272 -11.01 -29.97 11.34
C PRO A 272 -10.81 -30.85 12.59
N ALA A 273 -10.50 -32.15 12.43
CA ALA A 273 -10.20 -33.02 13.56
C ALA A 273 -8.82 -32.72 14.19
N GLU A 274 -7.87 -32.20 13.40
CA GLU A 274 -6.51 -31.86 13.83
C GLU A 274 -6.36 -30.36 14.12
N ASN A 275 -7.07 -29.51 13.36
CA ASN A 275 -7.10 -28.07 13.53
C ASN A 275 -8.57 -27.58 13.52
N PRO A 276 -9.29 -27.64 14.67
CA PRO A 276 -10.71 -27.30 14.74
C PRO A 276 -11.04 -25.86 14.35
N GLY A 277 -10.07 -24.95 14.47
CA GLY A 277 -10.25 -23.54 14.08
C GLY A 277 -10.01 -23.28 12.60
N CYS A 278 -9.56 -24.27 11.83
CA CYS A 278 -9.26 -24.17 10.39
C CYS A 278 -8.61 -22.84 10.01
N THR A 279 -7.53 -22.54 10.73
CA THR A 279 -6.70 -21.36 10.47
C THR A 279 -5.34 -21.84 10.00
N HIS A 280 -4.91 -21.35 8.84
CA HIS A 280 -3.52 -21.45 8.39
C HIS A 280 -2.78 -20.20 8.83
N THR A 281 -1.63 -20.39 9.47
CA THR A 281 -0.81 -19.29 9.99
C THR A 281 0.59 -19.42 9.46
N LEU A 282 1.10 -18.32 8.92
CA LEU A 282 2.47 -18.21 8.49
C LEU A 282 3.18 -17.16 9.36
N SER A 283 4.32 -17.51 9.95
CA SER A 283 5.07 -16.63 10.85
C SER A 283 6.54 -16.54 10.43
N THR A 284 6.94 -15.39 9.87
CA THR A 284 8.29 -15.21 9.33
C THR A 284 8.96 -13.95 9.83
N ARG A 285 10.27 -13.85 9.57
CA ARG A 285 11.14 -12.76 10.00
C ARG A 285 11.86 -12.20 8.80
N GLN A 286 11.89 -10.88 8.69
CA GLN A 286 12.61 -10.15 7.64
C GLN A 286 13.20 -8.88 8.22
N HIS A 287 14.34 -8.45 7.69
CA HIS A 287 14.82 -7.10 7.96
C HIS A 287 13.88 -6.11 7.27
N ILE A 288 13.56 -4.99 7.92
CA ILE A 288 12.77 -3.91 7.30
C ILE A 288 13.38 -3.55 5.94
N GLY A 289 14.69 -3.32 5.93
CA GLY A 289 15.47 -3.02 4.75
C GLY A 289 15.10 -1.70 4.10
N ARG A 290 16.04 -1.17 3.31
CA ARG A 290 15.84 0.05 2.52
C ARG A 290 15.70 -0.33 1.06
N ALA A 291 14.50 -0.27 0.51
CA ALA A 291 14.30 -0.50 -0.92
C ALA A 291 14.03 0.79 -1.68
N GLY A 292 14.40 0.74 -2.96
CA GLY A 292 13.99 1.70 -3.96
C GLY A 292 13.40 1.07 -5.22
N GLY A 293 13.15 -0.25 -5.22
CA GLY A 293 12.54 -1.01 -6.32
C GLY A 293 11.01 -0.94 -6.31
N ALA A 294 10.35 -1.54 -7.32
CA ALA A 294 8.90 -1.66 -7.28
C ALA A 294 8.49 -2.65 -6.18
N PHE A 295 7.72 -2.17 -5.19
CA PHE A 295 7.16 -2.98 -4.09
C PHE A 295 8.17 -3.59 -3.10
N GLY A 296 9.44 -3.21 -3.17
CA GLY A 296 10.45 -3.61 -2.18
C GLY A 296 10.93 -5.06 -2.27
N PHE A 297 10.07 -5.98 -2.74
CA PHE A 297 10.30 -7.42 -2.81
C PHE A 297 11.50 -7.80 -3.70
N GLY A 298 12.72 -7.80 -3.16
CA GLY A 298 13.88 -8.45 -3.81
C GLY A 298 15.01 -7.56 -4.32
N ALA A 299 15.41 -6.52 -3.58
CA ALA A 299 16.78 -6.01 -3.69
C ALA A 299 17.59 -6.36 -2.44
N ASP A 300 18.87 -6.69 -2.68
CA ASP A 300 19.93 -6.92 -1.68
C ASP A 300 19.78 -5.96 -0.50
N TYR A 301 19.73 -6.51 0.71
CA TYR A 301 19.81 -5.76 1.96
C TYR A 301 21.07 -4.90 1.90
N ASN A 302 20.92 -3.64 1.48
CA ASN A 302 22.04 -2.74 1.33
C ASN A 302 22.70 -2.57 2.70
N GLU A 303 24.01 -2.76 2.76
CA GLU A 303 24.83 -2.94 3.97
C GLU A 303 24.82 -1.75 4.94
N GLU A 304 24.28 -0.59 4.53
CA GLU A 304 24.23 0.60 5.37
C GLU A 304 23.00 0.60 6.27
N ASP A 305 23.23 0.18 7.51
CA ASP A 305 22.30 0.27 8.62
C ASP A 305 22.06 1.73 9.03
N VAL A 306 20.86 2.24 8.78
CA VAL A 306 20.48 3.64 9.01
C VAL A 306 19.23 3.73 9.87
N GLU A 307 19.07 4.85 10.58
CA GLU A 307 17.80 5.14 11.25
C GLU A 307 16.73 5.52 10.24
N VAL A 308 15.58 4.88 10.35
CA VAL A 308 14.37 5.11 9.56
C VAL A 308 13.19 5.36 10.48
N GLU A 309 12.15 5.96 9.93
CA GLU A 309 10.87 6.14 10.58
C GLU A 309 9.79 5.38 9.83
N LEU A 310 9.11 4.47 10.51
CA LEU A 310 7.89 3.85 10.05
C LEU A 310 6.71 4.81 10.26
N VAL A 311 6.09 5.22 9.16
CA VAL A 311 5.05 6.25 9.12
C VAL A 311 3.67 5.62 8.90
N TYR A 312 3.61 4.59 8.07
CA TYR A 312 2.36 3.94 7.69
C TYR A 312 2.59 2.46 7.40
N ALA A 313 1.63 1.63 7.82
CA ALA A 313 1.63 0.19 7.57
C ALA A 313 0.23 -0.29 7.19
N VAL A 314 0.11 -1.03 6.09
CA VAL A 314 -1.12 -1.74 5.73
C VAL A 314 -0.78 -3.10 5.11
N GLY A 315 -1.58 -4.10 5.45
CA GLY A 315 -1.46 -5.44 4.88
C GLY A 315 -2.12 -5.52 3.51
N HIS A 316 -1.63 -6.43 2.70
CA HIS A 316 -2.24 -6.85 1.44
C HIS A 316 -2.47 -8.34 1.52
N GLN A 317 -3.76 -8.69 1.53
CA GLN A 317 -4.20 -10.07 1.61
C GLN A 317 -5.41 -10.27 0.71
N HIS A 318 -5.49 -11.46 0.12
CA HIS A 318 -6.58 -11.86 -0.75
C HIS A 318 -7.77 -12.39 0.06
N ARG A 319 -8.79 -12.84 -0.67
CA ARG A 319 -9.95 -13.53 -0.13
C ARG A 319 -9.52 -14.73 0.74
N GLY A 320 -10.27 -14.98 1.81
CA GLY A 320 -9.97 -16.02 2.79
C GLY A 320 -9.09 -15.53 3.94
N SER A 321 -8.52 -14.33 3.83
CA SER A 321 -7.70 -13.73 4.87
C SER A 321 -8.49 -13.46 6.16
N LEU A 322 -7.79 -13.63 7.28
CA LEU A 322 -8.24 -13.33 8.64
C LEU A 322 -7.45 -12.18 9.28
N GLY A 323 -6.39 -11.72 8.61
CA GLY A 323 -5.55 -10.60 9.04
C GLY A 323 -4.07 -10.92 9.01
N ILE A 324 -3.27 -9.86 9.09
CA ILE A 324 -1.82 -9.89 9.16
C ILE A 324 -1.33 -8.94 10.25
N GLN A 325 -0.33 -9.39 11.00
CA GLN A 325 0.27 -8.66 12.13
C GLN A 325 1.76 -8.45 11.89
N LEU A 326 2.25 -7.28 12.32
CA LEU A 326 3.64 -6.88 12.26
C LEU A 326 4.15 -6.64 13.68
N TYR A 327 5.23 -7.32 14.05
CA TYR A 327 5.88 -7.19 15.35
C TYR A 327 7.31 -6.71 15.18
N ASP A 328 7.79 -5.92 16.15
CA ASP A 328 9.21 -5.72 16.37
C ASP A 328 9.77 -7.01 16.98
N ASP A 329 10.62 -7.74 16.25
CA ASP A 329 11.03 -9.09 16.67
C ASP A 329 11.90 -9.09 17.94
N LYS A 330 12.59 -7.99 18.20
CA LYS A 330 13.48 -7.86 19.36
C LYS A 330 12.69 -7.61 20.65
N THR A 331 11.66 -6.77 20.58
CA THR A 331 10.88 -6.33 21.75
C THR A 331 9.59 -7.10 21.93
N ASP A 332 9.17 -7.87 20.92
CA ASP A 332 7.86 -8.53 20.84
C ASP A 332 6.67 -7.54 20.82
N GLU A 333 6.96 -6.24 20.62
CA GLU A 333 5.95 -5.19 20.49
C GLU A 333 5.15 -5.40 19.20
N LEU A 334 3.82 -5.40 19.32
CA LEU A 334 2.94 -5.35 18.17
C LEU A 334 2.97 -3.95 17.55
N LEU A 335 3.56 -3.83 16.36
CA LEU A 335 3.65 -2.58 15.62
C LEU A 335 2.36 -2.25 14.87
N CYS A 336 1.75 -3.24 14.20
CA CYS A 336 0.51 -3.02 13.46
C CYS A 336 -0.32 -4.30 13.31
N ASN A 337 -1.66 -4.14 13.35
CA ASN A 337 -2.62 -5.13 12.90
C ASN A 337 -3.35 -4.61 11.65
N SER A 338 -3.40 -5.43 10.61
CA SER A 338 -4.17 -5.15 9.41
C SER A 338 -5.19 -6.25 9.17
N TYR A 339 -6.46 -5.91 9.29
CA TYR A 339 -7.59 -6.84 9.19
C TYR A 339 -8.42 -6.54 7.95
N PRO A 340 -8.90 -7.58 7.22
CA PRO A 340 -9.80 -7.40 6.10
C PRO A 340 -11.19 -6.98 6.58
N THR A 341 -11.79 -6.03 5.86
CA THR A 341 -13.23 -5.78 5.88
C THR A 341 -13.86 -6.47 4.69
N TYR A 342 -14.79 -7.37 4.96
CA TYR A 342 -15.60 -8.01 3.93
C TYR A 342 -16.88 -7.24 3.69
N GLY A 343 -17.27 -7.11 2.42
CA GLY A 343 -18.55 -6.49 2.07
C GLY A 343 -19.74 -7.32 2.55
N SER A 344 -20.91 -6.68 2.59
CA SER A 344 -22.16 -7.26 3.12
C SER A 344 -23.39 -7.03 2.23
N GLY A 345 -23.21 -6.34 1.09
CA GLY A 345 -24.27 -6.00 0.14
C GLY A 345 -23.93 -6.39 -1.29
N ASN A 346 -24.49 -5.63 -2.24
CA ASN A 346 -24.36 -5.88 -3.68
C ASN A 346 -24.00 -4.62 -4.49
N VAL A 347 -23.72 -3.51 -3.81
CA VAL A 347 -23.29 -2.25 -4.42
C VAL A 347 -21.78 -2.21 -4.52
N ALA A 348 -21.30 -1.45 -5.49
CA ALA A 348 -19.88 -1.30 -5.74
C ALA A 348 -19.15 -0.75 -4.49
N GLY A 349 -18.20 -1.52 -3.94
CA GLY A 349 -17.46 -1.20 -2.72
C GLY A 349 -18.09 -1.72 -1.42
N ASN A 350 -19.14 -2.53 -1.50
CA ASN A 350 -19.71 -3.26 -0.36
C ASN A 350 -20.25 -4.64 -0.80
N GLU A 351 -19.50 -5.37 -1.61
CA GLU A 351 -19.91 -6.64 -2.19
C GLU A 351 -19.68 -7.81 -1.24
N SER A 352 -20.74 -8.57 -0.96
CA SER A 352 -20.67 -9.75 -0.10
C SER A 352 -19.67 -10.79 -0.62
N GLY A 353 -18.78 -11.24 0.26
CA GLY A 353 -17.77 -12.26 -0.07
C GLY A 353 -16.45 -11.71 -0.64
N TYR A 354 -16.33 -10.39 -0.80
CA TYR A 354 -15.12 -9.70 -1.28
C TYR A 354 -14.46 -8.90 -0.16
N VAL A 355 -13.13 -8.85 -0.17
CA VAL A 355 -12.36 -7.93 0.66
C VAL A 355 -12.43 -6.55 0.01
N ILE A 356 -13.01 -5.57 0.74
CA ILE A 356 -13.26 -4.21 0.25
C ILE A 356 -12.38 -3.15 0.91
N ALA A 357 -11.73 -3.50 2.02
CA ALA A 357 -10.83 -2.64 2.76
C ALA A 357 -9.87 -3.48 3.62
N MET A 358 -8.68 -2.96 3.93
CA MET A 358 -7.80 -3.46 5.00
C MET A 358 -7.65 -2.37 6.08
N SER A 359 -7.70 -2.73 7.36
CA SER A 359 -7.32 -1.77 8.40
C SER A 359 -5.83 -1.44 8.29
N HIS A 360 -5.43 -0.23 8.65
CA HIS A 360 -4.05 0.23 8.56
C HIS A 360 -3.61 0.90 9.86
N CYS A 361 -2.31 1.11 10.00
CA CYS A 361 -1.73 1.88 11.08
C CYS A 361 -1.02 3.11 10.53
N THR A 362 -1.25 4.26 11.16
CA THR A 362 -0.47 5.48 10.96
C THR A 362 0.22 5.79 12.28
N PHE A 363 1.52 6.08 12.23
CA PHE A 363 2.33 6.28 13.42
C PHE A 363 2.55 7.79 13.65
N ASP A 364 2.05 8.30 14.76
CA ASP A 364 2.24 9.69 15.20
C ASP A 364 2.57 9.75 16.71
N PRO A 365 3.84 9.99 17.09
CA PRO A 365 4.99 10.21 16.20
C PRO A 365 5.37 8.93 15.44
N PRO A 366 6.05 9.05 14.27
CA PRO A 366 6.55 7.89 13.54
C PRO A 366 7.44 6.97 14.39
N ARG A 367 7.34 5.67 14.16
CA ARG A 367 8.15 4.69 14.92
C ARG A 367 9.58 4.68 14.36
N ARG A 368 10.53 5.17 15.16
CA ARG A 368 11.96 5.10 14.82
C ARG A 368 12.48 3.67 14.94
N MET A 369 13.19 3.21 13.92
CA MET A 369 13.78 1.88 13.81
C MET A 369 15.09 1.97 13.02
N ARG A 370 15.85 0.89 12.97
CA ARG A 370 16.98 0.72 12.07
C ARG A 370 16.57 -0.05 10.83
N SER A 371 17.17 0.25 9.68
CA SER A 371 16.92 -0.50 8.44
C SER A 371 17.30 -1.98 8.56
N SER A 372 18.23 -2.32 9.46
CA SER A 372 18.59 -3.70 9.80
C SER A 372 17.70 -4.34 10.88
N ASP A 373 16.78 -3.60 11.52
CA ASP A 373 15.88 -4.20 12.51
C ASP A 373 15.02 -5.28 11.86
N ILE A 374 14.81 -6.36 12.60
CA ILE A 374 13.99 -7.49 12.16
C ILE A 374 12.56 -7.26 12.62
N VAL A 375 11.64 -7.42 11.68
CA VAL A 375 10.21 -7.50 11.97
C VAL A 375 9.74 -8.94 11.80
N ARG A 376 8.83 -9.35 12.68
CA ARG A 376 8.13 -10.62 12.59
C ARG A 376 6.74 -10.40 12.01
N ILE A 377 6.46 -11.09 10.92
CA ILE A 377 5.19 -11.03 10.20
C ILE A 377 4.40 -12.28 10.58
N VAL A 378 3.14 -12.11 10.99
CA VAL A 378 2.22 -13.22 11.24
C VAL A 378 1.00 -13.02 10.35
N ALA A 379 0.79 -13.90 9.39
CA ALA A 379 -0.33 -13.85 8.47
C ALA A 379 -1.27 -15.02 8.73
N THR A 380 -2.58 -14.74 8.71
CA THR A 380 -3.62 -15.73 9.02
C THR A 380 -4.68 -15.78 7.93
N TYR A 381 -5.08 -17.00 7.57
CA TYR A 381 -6.13 -17.30 6.60
C TYR A 381 -7.07 -18.36 7.14
N ASN A 382 -8.33 -18.27 6.73
CA ASN A 382 -9.30 -19.35 6.89
C ASN A 382 -8.93 -20.46 5.91
N SER A 383 -8.70 -21.66 6.43
CA SER A 383 -8.34 -22.85 5.67
C SER A 383 -9.44 -23.90 5.65
N SER A 384 -10.68 -23.53 5.97
CA SER A 384 -11.85 -24.42 5.84
C SER A 384 -12.06 -24.88 4.40
N GLU A 385 -11.71 -24.00 3.45
CA GLU A 385 -11.59 -24.28 2.02
C GLU A 385 -10.13 -24.00 1.60
N PRO A 386 -9.61 -24.67 0.57
CA PRO A 386 -8.31 -24.34 0.02
C PRO A 386 -8.37 -23.01 -0.75
N HIS A 387 -7.25 -22.29 -0.78
CA HIS A 387 -7.09 -21.07 -1.59
C HIS A 387 -5.78 -21.12 -2.37
N THR A 388 -5.78 -20.78 -3.66
CA THR A 388 -4.54 -20.59 -4.42
C THR A 388 -4.15 -19.13 -4.57
N GLY A 389 -2.86 -18.86 -4.75
CA GLY A 389 -2.38 -17.51 -5.05
C GLY A 389 -2.66 -16.50 -3.93
N ALA A 390 -2.64 -16.92 -2.66
CA ALA A 390 -2.87 -16.01 -1.54
C ALA A 390 -1.63 -15.13 -1.31
N MET A 391 -1.85 -13.83 -1.08
CA MET A 391 -0.79 -12.89 -0.72
C MET A 391 -0.80 -12.55 0.77
N SER A 392 0.38 -12.32 1.34
CA SER A 392 0.54 -11.83 2.71
C SER A 392 1.69 -10.84 2.76
N LEU A 393 1.43 -9.66 2.20
CA LEU A 393 2.45 -8.63 2.01
C LEU A 393 2.16 -7.44 2.92
N TRP A 394 3.21 -6.74 3.34
CA TRP A 394 3.07 -5.44 4.00
C TRP A 394 3.53 -4.30 3.09
N TYR A 395 2.68 -3.28 3.01
CA TYR A 395 3.06 -1.96 2.55
C TYR A 395 3.53 -1.13 3.74
N LEU A 396 4.84 -1.01 3.91
CA LEU A 396 5.44 -0.18 4.95
C LEU A 396 6.03 1.08 4.31
N ALA A 397 5.39 2.23 4.53
CA ALA A 397 5.95 3.51 4.10
C ALA A 397 6.91 4.03 5.17
N ILE A 398 8.17 4.17 4.79
CA ILE A 398 9.25 4.61 5.67
C ILE A 398 9.96 5.84 5.09
N ALA A 399 10.64 6.59 5.96
CA ALA A 399 11.50 7.69 5.58
C ALA A 399 12.84 7.61 6.33
N ASP A 400 13.93 8.04 5.69
CA ASP A 400 15.23 8.19 6.35
C ASP A 400 15.10 9.21 7.49
N TYR A 401 15.55 8.85 8.69
CA TYR A 401 15.55 9.74 9.84
C TYR A 401 16.50 10.92 9.59
N LYS A 402 15.99 12.14 9.75
CA LYS A 402 16.78 13.36 9.74
C LYS A 402 16.71 13.98 11.13
N PRO A 403 17.81 14.03 11.90
CA PRO A 403 17.80 14.77 13.15
C PRO A 403 17.44 16.23 12.87
N PRO A 404 16.69 16.90 13.77
CA PRO A 404 16.49 18.34 13.68
C PRO A 404 17.86 18.99 13.49
N GLN A 405 18.03 19.79 12.43
CA GLN A 405 19.23 20.61 12.36
C GLN A 405 19.17 21.54 13.56
N ASP A 406 20.08 21.35 14.52
CA ASP A 406 20.38 22.39 15.49
C ASP A 406 20.66 23.63 14.64
N SER A 407 19.75 24.59 14.72
CA SER A 407 20.02 25.94 14.29
C SER A 407 21.22 26.38 15.11
N THR A 408 22.41 26.11 14.58
CA THR A 408 23.64 26.75 14.95
C THR A 408 23.40 28.21 14.64
N VAL A 409 22.83 28.89 15.63
CA VAL A 409 22.97 30.32 15.76
C VAL A 409 24.47 30.50 15.79
N SER A 410 25.02 30.80 14.61
CA SER A 410 26.36 31.32 14.48
C SER A 410 26.33 32.60 15.29
N HIS A 411 26.69 32.49 16.56
CA HIS A 411 27.10 33.64 17.34
C HIS A 411 28.38 34.11 16.68
N SER A 412 28.23 34.93 15.63
CA SER A 412 29.28 35.82 15.18
C SER A 412 29.73 36.56 16.43
N ALA A 413 30.95 36.25 16.87
CA ALA A 413 31.57 36.90 18.00
C ALA A 413 31.59 38.41 17.72
N VAL A 414 30.68 39.14 18.35
CA VAL A 414 30.75 40.60 18.43
C VAL A 414 31.92 40.91 19.37
N PRO A 415 32.92 41.70 18.93
CA PRO A 415 34.05 42.02 19.79
C PRO A 415 33.56 42.80 21.00
N ALA A 416 34.00 42.36 22.18
CA ALA A 416 33.66 42.94 23.47
C ALA A 416 33.99 44.44 23.49
N LYS A 417 32.95 45.27 23.59
CA LYS A 417 33.09 46.67 23.98
C LYS A 417 32.67 46.78 25.44
N ASN A 418 33.65 47.08 26.29
CA ASN A 418 33.44 47.57 27.65
C ASN A 418 32.48 48.75 27.60
N ASP A 419 31.41 48.71 28.40
CA ASP A 419 30.85 49.91 29.03
C ASP A 419 29.98 49.54 30.23
N ASN A 420 30.33 50.12 31.37
CA ASN A 420 29.61 50.06 32.64
C ASN A 420 28.37 50.95 32.60
N THR A 421 27.16 50.40 32.74
CA THR A 421 26.05 51.06 33.46
C THR A 421 24.92 50.05 33.77
N PRO A 422 24.29 50.06 34.95
CA PRO A 422 23.21 49.13 35.30
C PRO A 422 21.85 49.68 34.83
N VAL A 423 20.80 48.82 34.81
CA VAL A 423 19.40 49.10 35.25
C VAL A 423 18.32 48.29 34.49
N ILE A 424 17.55 47.52 35.29
CA ILE A 424 16.09 47.20 35.25
C ILE A 424 15.54 46.08 34.34
N VAL A 425 15.20 44.97 35.02
CA VAL A 425 13.96 44.16 35.02
C VAL A 425 12.96 44.38 33.86
N VAL A 426 12.89 43.39 32.95
CA VAL A 426 11.69 43.11 32.13
C VAL A 426 11.37 41.62 32.23
N GLY A 427 10.75 41.21 33.35
CA GLY A 427 10.41 39.83 33.66
C GLY A 427 8.90 39.52 33.69
N ALA A 428 8.04 40.37 33.11
CA ALA A 428 6.58 40.24 33.28
C ALA A 428 5.77 40.03 31.98
N LEU A 429 6.40 40.12 30.79
CA LEU A 429 5.68 39.98 29.51
C LEU A 429 5.72 38.58 28.89
N ALA A 430 6.65 37.71 29.31
CA ALA A 430 6.76 36.35 28.77
C ALA A 430 5.71 35.37 29.35
N ALA A 431 5.22 35.62 30.57
CA ALA A 431 4.28 34.71 31.24
C ALA A 431 2.84 34.80 30.70
N VAL A 432 2.43 35.97 30.21
CA VAL A 432 1.04 36.18 29.70
C VAL A 432 0.86 35.57 28.31
N VAL A 433 1.91 35.56 27.48
CA VAL A 433 1.89 34.95 26.14
C VAL A 433 1.86 33.41 26.25
N ALA A 434 2.60 32.83 27.19
CA ALA A 434 2.63 31.38 27.39
C ALA A 434 1.26 30.81 27.85
N VAL A 435 0.55 31.50 28.74
CA VAL A 435 -0.78 31.06 29.21
C VAL A 435 -1.85 31.21 28.12
N GLY A 436 -1.77 32.26 27.29
CA GLY A 436 -2.69 32.46 26.17
C GLY A 436 -2.60 31.35 25.11
N VAL A 437 -1.40 30.87 24.82
CA VAL A 437 -1.17 29.79 23.84
C VAL A 437 -1.69 28.44 24.37
N VAL A 438 -1.49 28.14 25.66
CA VAL A 438 -1.98 26.89 26.27
C VAL A 438 -3.51 26.81 26.30
N VAL A 439 -4.19 27.93 26.61
CA VAL A 439 -5.67 27.97 26.62
C VAL A 439 -6.24 27.86 25.20
N ALA A 440 -5.58 28.44 24.21
CA ALA A 440 -5.99 28.32 22.80
C ALA A 440 -5.83 26.89 22.28
N LEU A 441 -4.73 26.20 22.63
CA LEU A 441 -4.51 24.80 22.27
C LEU A 441 -5.50 23.85 22.98
N TYR A 442 -5.81 24.11 24.25
CA TYR A 442 -6.78 23.32 25.01
C TYR A 442 -8.23 23.45 24.47
N LYS A 443 -8.64 24.65 24.05
CA LYS A 443 -9.96 24.83 23.41
C LYS A 443 -10.03 24.19 22.01
N ARG A 444 -8.89 24.10 21.31
CA ARG A 444 -8.81 23.48 19.98
C ARG A 444 -8.87 21.95 20.02
N SER A 445 -8.41 21.32 21.11
CA SER A 445 -8.54 19.86 21.29
C SER A 445 -9.98 19.44 21.62
N GLN A 446 -10.70 20.25 22.42
CA GLN A 446 -12.13 20.02 22.72
C GLN A 446 -13.02 20.11 21.46
N ALA A 447 -12.69 20.99 20.50
CA ALA A 447 -13.44 21.10 19.24
C ALA A 447 -13.22 19.93 18.27
N ARG A 448 -12.13 19.15 18.42
CA ARG A 448 -11.87 17.93 17.62
C ARG A 448 -12.47 16.66 18.21
N ALA A 449 -13.02 16.71 19.42
CA ALA A 449 -13.68 15.57 20.06
C ALA A 449 -15.13 15.33 19.58
N GLY A 450 -15.57 16.00 18.52
CA GLY A 450 -16.89 15.87 17.93
C GLY A 450 -17.01 14.74 16.89
N TYR A 451 -16.76 13.50 17.29
CA TYR A 451 -17.37 12.34 16.63
C TYR A 451 -18.07 11.50 17.69
N ALA A 452 -19.37 11.27 17.47
CA ALA A 452 -20.25 10.58 18.37
C ALA A 452 -19.73 9.15 18.64
N LYS A 453 -19.58 8.81 19.93
CA LYS A 453 -19.51 7.42 20.36
C LYS A 453 -20.80 6.73 19.95
N VAL A 454 -20.73 5.80 19.00
CA VAL A 454 -21.81 4.85 18.75
C VAL A 454 -21.88 3.93 19.97
N GLY A 455 -23.03 3.94 20.65
CA GLY A 455 -23.25 3.17 21.86
C GLY A 455 -23.33 1.68 21.57
N GLU A 456 -22.65 0.89 22.40
CA GLU A 456 -22.99 -0.51 22.62
C GLU A 456 -24.41 -0.58 23.18
N SER A 457 -25.33 -1.20 22.44
CA SER A 457 -26.56 -1.74 23.02
C SER A 457 -26.46 -3.26 23.02
N VAL A 458 -26.24 -3.78 24.22
CA VAL A 458 -26.49 -5.16 24.61
C VAL A 458 -27.99 -5.43 24.51
N GLN A 459 -28.40 -6.36 23.64
CA GLN A 459 -29.41 -7.37 23.94
C GLN A 459 -29.37 -8.53 22.95
#